data_AF-A0A2I0GY90-F1
#
_entry.id   AF-A0A2I0GY90-F1
#
_cell.length_a   1.000
_cell.length_b   1.000
_cell.length_c   1.000
_cell.angle_alpha   90.00
_cell.angle_beta   90.00
_cell.angle_gamma   90.00
#
_symmetry.space_group_name_H-M   'P 1'
#
loop_
_entity.id
_entity.type
_entity.pdbx_description
1 polymer ?
#
loop_
_entity_poly.entity_id
_entity_poly.type
_entity_poly.pdbx_seq_one_letter_code
_entity_poly.pdbx_strand_id
1 'polypeptide(L)'
;MKSFKLALLAITTALILQGCGEDSDSDESPTSPPDQPDITQPDQPDIDTEIVGMWSSDDAGNDLSVIVFTDDGNYVQTQVNASRSKSDPENGMESGTYSIDSKTGKLTATPIFDKNGNAGLSDAPNPSAKVVNGKLILEVDENDNGIIDSNEIYRFSEVKPEGILGSWSFDNADEDELVGVAFLENNTYIYVQVDDTGLTSNPENGMEWGTYAINTTTKALTTTQFYDDNDGVGLSESRTRYARVTGDTDLTIEVDNNQNGVIDYNEKFMFSRNGSSTVVDSKMLSGLWQMKQGNEELVSLSFLDDGTYVQTQVTGPTSSRNEDNGIEWGKYSLKANDELVIDKIIYDANDDSGLSDDVLRTVQVSGDTLTLGVDDNDNKVIDDDESFTFVKAKSENELGIWKARAGEVNDELVLVGFLDNQTFFHIEVDENPPFEDGTVPLSGMDWNLYTLGNNGLFTLGQSLYTSTGGDDLSFFYQMNVKVAGDTLTFNGYEDQMEVQNDDGETVIFDRQ
;
A
#
# COMPACT_ATOMS: atom_id res chain seq x y z
N MET A 1 -18.50 1.10 -32.54
CA MET A 1 -18.02 0.04 -31.64
C MET A 1 -18.56 -1.28 -32.13
N LYS A 2 -17.84 -2.37 -31.83
CA LYS A 2 -18.46 -3.69 -31.76
C LYS A 2 -19.37 -3.66 -30.54
N SER A 3 -20.68 -3.69 -30.75
CA SER A 3 -21.64 -3.98 -29.69
C SER A 3 -21.55 -5.48 -29.41
N PHE A 4 -21.46 -5.89 -28.15
CA PHE A 4 -21.64 -7.28 -27.75
C PHE A 4 -22.97 -7.78 -28.32
N LYS A 5 -22.96 -8.84 -29.14
CA LYS A 5 -24.19 -9.38 -29.75
C LYS A 5 -24.18 -10.90 -29.69
N LEU A 6 -24.93 -11.46 -28.75
CA LEU A 6 -25.23 -12.89 -28.77
C LEU A 6 -26.58 -13.16 -29.43
N ALA A 7 -26.53 -13.79 -30.60
CA ALA A 7 -27.70 -14.36 -31.27
C ALA A 7 -27.97 -15.76 -30.70
N LEU A 8 -29.12 -15.91 -30.05
CA LEU A 8 -29.64 -17.14 -29.47
C LEU A 8 -29.86 -18.25 -30.52
N LEU A 9 -29.33 -19.45 -30.29
CA LEU A 9 -29.90 -20.67 -30.88
C LEU A 9 -29.78 -21.88 -29.93
N ALA A 10 -30.93 -22.24 -29.36
CA ALA A 10 -31.14 -23.49 -28.64
C ALA A 10 -31.15 -24.69 -29.60
N ILE A 11 -30.39 -25.76 -29.31
CA ILE A 11 -30.71 -27.14 -29.71
C ILE A 11 -30.32 -28.11 -28.58
N THR A 12 -31.28 -29.00 -28.29
CA THR A 12 -31.35 -30.05 -27.28
C THR A 12 -30.55 -31.33 -27.58
N THR A 13 -30.35 -32.16 -26.53
CA THR A 13 -30.06 -33.64 -26.49
C THR A 13 -28.63 -34.11 -26.81
N ALA A 14 -28.03 -35.13 -26.19
CA ALA A 14 -28.49 -36.22 -25.31
C ALA A 14 -27.33 -36.77 -24.43
N LEU A 15 -27.71 -37.36 -23.29
CA LEU A 15 -26.89 -38.24 -22.45
C LEU A 15 -26.33 -39.44 -23.24
N ILE A 16 -25.07 -39.79 -22.99
CA ILE A 16 -24.59 -41.18 -22.86
C ILE A 16 -23.50 -41.24 -21.77
N LEU A 17 -23.80 -41.92 -20.66
CA LEU A 17 -22.79 -42.54 -19.79
C LEU A 17 -22.26 -43.82 -20.48
N GLN A 18 -20.96 -44.08 -20.37
CA GLN A 18 -20.37 -45.27 -19.70
C GLN A 18 -18.92 -45.50 -20.15
N GLY A 19 -18.06 -45.82 -19.18
CA GLY A 19 -16.73 -46.38 -19.38
C GLY A 19 -16.16 -46.87 -18.06
N CYS A 20 -16.47 -48.11 -17.69
CA CYS A 20 -16.01 -48.81 -16.50
C CYS A 20 -14.52 -49.20 -16.58
N GLY A 21 -13.90 -49.40 -15.41
CA GLY A 21 -12.67 -50.16 -15.23
C GLY A 21 -12.37 -50.38 -13.74
N GLU A 22 -12.85 -51.48 -13.18
CA GLU A 22 -12.43 -52.03 -11.88
C GLU A 22 -11.09 -52.77 -12.05
N ASP A 23 -10.15 -52.63 -11.10
CA ASP A 23 -9.75 -53.74 -10.20
C ASP A 23 -8.45 -53.48 -9.39
N SER A 24 -8.56 -53.87 -8.11
CA SER A 24 -7.57 -54.50 -7.23
C SER A 24 -6.55 -53.70 -6.40
N ASP A 25 -6.60 -54.02 -5.10
CA ASP A 25 -5.75 -53.63 -3.98
C ASP A 25 -4.27 -54.05 -4.12
N SER A 26 -3.35 -53.23 -3.60
CA SER A 26 -2.29 -53.68 -2.69
C SER A 26 -1.47 -52.50 -2.14
N ASP A 27 -1.36 -52.45 -0.82
CA ASP A 27 -0.31 -51.76 -0.07
C ASP A 27 1.08 -52.13 -0.61
N GLU A 28 1.86 -51.14 -1.04
CA GLU A 28 3.32 -51.11 -0.87
C GLU A 28 3.82 -49.68 -1.11
N SER A 29 4.47 -49.11 -0.10
CA SER A 29 5.21 -47.85 -0.20
C SER A 29 6.33 -47.95 -1.25
N PRO A 30 6.53 -46.94 -2.11
CA PRO A 30 7.80 -46.80 -2.81
C PRO A 30 8.57 -45.57 -2.32
N THR A 31 9.82 -45.84 -2.00
CA THR A 31 10.97 -44.94 -1.82
C THR A 31 10.99 -43.76 -2.80
N SER A 32 11.25 -42.56 -2.28
CA SER A 32 11.54 -41.35 -3.04
C SER A 32 12.73 -41.54 -4.01
N PRO A 33 12.63 -41.15 -5.29
CA PRO A 33 13.77 -41.09 -6.20
C PRO A 33 14.65 -39.86 -5.92
N PRO A 34 15.95 -39.86 -6.31
CA PRO A 34 16.89 -38.80 -5.97
C PRO A 34 16.64 -37.50 -6.75
N ASP A 35 16.94 -36.39 -6.07
CA ASP A 35 16.83 -34.99 -6.50
C ASP A 35 17.21 -34.75 -7.96
N GLN A 36 16.21 -34.34 -8.75
CA GLN A 36 16.45 -33.62 -9.99
C GLN A 36 16.54 -32.13 -9.64
N PRO A 37 17.56 -31.38 -10.11
CA PRO A 37 17.67 -29.96 -9.81
C PRO A 37 16.44 -29.22 -10.32
N ASP A 38 15.79 -28.54 -9.39
CA ASP A 38 14.65 -27.67 -9.64
C ASP A 38 15.10 -26.53 -10.56
N ILE A 39 14.59 -26.54 -11.78
CA ILE A 39 14.78 -25.43 -12.70
C ILE A 39 13.62 -24.49 -12.36
N THR A 40 13.86 -23.56 -11.43
CA THR A 40 12.88 -22.52 -11.10
C THR A 40 12.50 -21.80 -12.40
N GLN A 41 11.24 -21.94 -12.80
CA GLN A 41 10.64 -21.00 -13.75
C GLN A 41 10.73 -19.60 -13.12
N PRO A 42 11.00 -18.55 -13.90
CA PRO A 42 10.94 -17.20 -13.37
C PRO A 42 9.55 -16.97 -12.78
N ASP A 43 9.51 -16.36 -11.59
CA ASP A 43 8.27 -15.96 -10.92
C ASP A 43 7.38 -15.23 -11.93
N GLN A 44 6.30 -15.89 -12.33
CA GLN A 44 5.30 -15.31 -13.19
C GLN A 44 4.52 -14.31 -12.30
N PRO A 45 4.31 -13.06 -12.74
CA PRO A 45 3.63 -12.06 -11.93
C PRO A 45 2.28 -12.59 -11.43
N ASP A 46 1.98 -12.31 -10.16
CA ASP A 46 0.71 -12.65 -9.56
C ASP A 46 -0.36 -11.67 -10.05
N ILE A 47 -1.02 -12.07 -11.12
CA ILE A 47 -2.07 -11.30 -11.80
C ILE A 47 -3.20 -10.86 -10.86
N ASP A 48 -3.41 -11.55 -9.73
CA ASP A 48 -4.44 -11.19 -8.74
C ASP A 48 -4.21 -9.77 -8.20
N THR A 49 -2.95 -9.41 -7.98
CA THR A 49 -2.56 -8.07 -7.53
C THR A 49 -2.42 -7.06 -8.67
N GLU A 50 -1.97 -7.48 -9.86
CA GLU A 50 -1.71 -6.55 -10.97
C GLU A 50 -2.99 -5.97 -11.59
N ILE A 51 -4.13 -6.66 -11.47
CA ILE A 51 -5.40 -6.21 -12.05
C ILE A 51 -6.10 -5.13 -11.21
N VAL A 52 -5.76 -5.00 -9.92
CA VAL A 52 -6.33 -4.00 -9.02
C VAL A 52 -6.02 -2.59 -9.53
N GLY A 53 -7.04 -1.74 -9.59
CA GLY A 53 -6.93 -0.37 -10.09
C GLY A 53 -8.08 0.05 -11.00
N MET A 54 -7.96 1.26 -11.55
CA MET A 54 -8.92 1.82 -12.48
C MET A 54 -8.37 1.75 -13.91
N TRP A 55 -9.16 1.17 -14.82
CA TRP A 55 -8.79 0.88 -16.19
C TRP A 55 -9.75 1.57 -17.16
N SER A 56 -9.22 2.35 -18.10
CA SER A 56 -10.00 3.03 -19.13
C SER A 56 -9.69 2.47 -20.52
N SER A 57 -10.74 2.19 -21.30
CA SER A 57 -10.59 1.54 -22.60
C SER A 57 -9.78 2.40 -23.59
N ASP A 58 -8.81 1.76 -24.26
CA ASP A 58 -8.00 2.38 -25.32
C ASP A 58 -8.84 2.69 -26.58
N ASP A 59 -9.96 1.99 -26.75
CA ASP A 59 -10.83 2.07 -27.93
C ASP A 59 -12.06 2.97 -27.68
N ALA A 60 -12.09 3.71 -26.56
CA ALA A 60 -13.27 4.43 -26.08
C ALA A 60 -13.77 5.52 -27.05
N GLY A 61 -12.92 6.20 -27.82
CA GLY A 61 -13.39 7.24 -28.76
C GLY A 61 -14.33 8.28 -28.10
N ASN A 62 -15.61 8.31 -28.49
CA ASN A 62 -16.66 9.18 -27.91
C ASN A 62 -17.53 8.49 -26.85
N ASP A 63 -17.19 7.25 -26.51
CA ASP A 63 -17.88 6.33 -25.62
C ASP A 63 -17.16 6.32 -24.26
N LEU A 64 -17.79 5.69 -23.29
CA LEU A 64 -17.22 5.36 -21.99
C LEU A 64 -17.09 3.85 -21.89
N SER A 65 -15.94 3.38 -21.43
CA SER A 65 -15.77 2.02 -20.93
C SER A 65 -14.64 2.07 -19.89
N VAL A 66 -15.03 1.88 -18.64
CA VAL A 66 -14.13 1.95 -17.47
C VAL A 66 -14.45 0.78 -16.56
N ILE A 67 -13.40 0.15 -16.04
CA ILE A 67 -13.50 -0.94 -15.07
C ILE A 67 -12.63 -0.57 -13.88
N VAL A 68 -13.16 -0.72 -12.68
CA VAL A 68 -12.42 -0.62 -11.42
C VAL A 68 -12.41 -1.99 -10.79
N PHE A 69 -11.24 -2.50 -10.44
CA PHE A 69 -11.04 -3.67 -9.58
C PHE A 69 -10.44 -3.20 -8.26
N THR A 70 -10.98 -3.66 -7.14
CA THR A 70 -10.47 -3.39 -5.80
C THR A 70 -9.85 -4.65 -5.20
N ASP A 71 -8.89 -4.47 -4.30
CA ASP A 71 -8.15 -5.54 -3.63
C ASP A 71 -9.02 -6.45 -2.74
N ASP A 72 -10.16 -5.95 -2.27
CA ASP A 72 -11.19 -6.72 -1.57
C ASP A 72 -12.02 -7.65 -2.48
N GLY A 73 -11.68 -7.73 -3.77
CA GLY A 73 -12.37 -8.58 -4.73
C GLY A 73 -13.68 -8.00 -5.27
N ASN A 74 -13.93 -6.70 -5.12
CA ASN A 74 -15.05 -6.01 -5.75
C ASN A 74 -14.68 -5.40 -7.10
N TYR A 75 -15.68 -5.22 -7.96
CA TYR A 75 -15.51 -4.52 -9.23
C TYR A 75 -16.70 -3.61 -9.54
N VAL A 76 -16.41 -2.57 -10.32
CA VAL A 76 -17.40 -1.70 -10.93
C VAL A 76 -17.06 -1.53 -12.40
N GLN A 77 -17.98 -1.85 -13.29
CA GLN A 77 -17.88 -1.54 -14.71
C GLN A 77 -18.89 -0.46 -15.08
N THR A 78 -18.45 0.51 -15.86
CA THR A 78 -19.35 1.48 -16.51
C THR A 78 -19.13 1.50 -18.00
N GLN A 79 -20.21 1.60 -18.76
CA GLN A 79 -20.14 1.73 -20.20
C GLN A 79 -21.27 2.58 -20.78
N VAL A 80 -20.91 3.45 -21.71
CA VAL A 80 -21.87 4.29 -22.43
C VAL A 80 -21.41 4.46 -23.86
N ASN A 81 -22.19 3.99 -24.82
CA ASN A 81 -21.83 4.09 -26.22
C ASN A 81 -22.03 5.50 -26.80
N ALA A 82 -21.54 5.74 -28.02
CA ALA A 82 -21.58 7.04 -28.70
C ALA A 82 -22.99 7.67 -28.79
N SER A 83 -24.05 6.85 -28.80
CA SER A 83 -25.42 7.35 -28.88
C SER A 83 -25.90 7.97 -27.57
N ARG A 84 -25.31 7.54 -26.44
CA ARG A 84 -25.64 7.96 -25.07
C ARG A 84 -27.14 7.85 -24.77
N SER A 85 -27.82 6.92 -25.44
CA SER A 85 -29.25 6.74 -25.27
C SER A 85 -29.52 5.94 -24.00
N LYS A 86 -30.35 6.46 -23.10
CA LYS A 86 -30.88 5.71 -21.94
C LYS A 86 -31.77 4.53 -22.36
N SER A 87 -32.20 4.48 -23.62
CA SER A 87 -32.99 3.37 -24.16
C SER A 87 -32.13 2.24 -24.71
N ASP A 88 -30.81 2.44 -24.77
CA ASP A 88 -29.89 1.39 -25.17
C ASP A 88 -29.65 0.50 -23.94
N PRO A 89 -30.03 -0.79 -24.00
CA PRO A 89 -29.91 -1.66 -22.84
C PRO A 89 -28.46 -1.94 -22.44
N GLU A 90 -27.49 -1.65 -23.31
CA GLU A 90 -26.07 -1.83 -23.04
C GLU A 90 -25.45 -0.62 -22.31
N ASN A 91 -26.14 0.52 -22.18
CA ASN A 91 -25.59 1.67 -21.46
C ASN A 91 -25.91 1.58 -19.97
N GLY A 92 -24.94 1.89 -19.12
CA GLY A 92 -25.11 1.93 -17.67
C GLY A 92 -23.90 1.37 -16.94
N MET A 93 -24.15 0.72 -15.81
CA MET A 93 -23.13 0.13 -14.96
C MET A 93 -23.51 -1.27 -14.49
N GLU A 94 -22.49 -2.02 -14.12
CA GLU A 94 -22.60 -3.19 -13.25
C GLU A 94 -21.60 -3.06 -12.09
N SER A 95 -21.91 -3.69 -10.97
CA SER A 95 -20.99 -3.89 -9.86
C SER A 95 -21.20 -5.25 -9.23
N GLY A 96 -20.16 -5.78 -8.60
CA GLY A 96 -20.22 -7.05 -7.90
C GLY A 96 -18.87 -7.51 -7.43
N THR A 97 -18.71 -8.81 -7.26
CA THR A 97 -17.43 -9.43 -6.87
C THR A 97 -16.75 -10.09 -8.05
N TYR A 98 -15.43 -10.13 -8.03
CA TYR A 98 -14.62 -10.85 -9.00
C TYR A 98 -13.67 -11.82 -8.31
N SER A 99 -13.21 -12.80 -9.07
CA SER A 99 -12.07 -13.64 -8.71
C SER A 99 -11.28 -13.95 -9.97
N ILE A 100 -9.95 -14.06 -9.84
CA ILE A 100 -9.07 -14.39 -10.95
C ILE A 100 -8.15 -15.54 -10.58
N ASP A 101 -8.03 -16.53 -11.46
CA ASP A 101 -7.05 -17.59 -11.29
C ASP A 101 -5.66 -17.06 -11.64
N SER A 102 -4.75 -17.03 -10.65
CA SER A 102 -3.48 -16.34 -10.80
C SER A 102 -2.55 -16.94 -11.87
N LYS A 103 -2.78 -18.20 -12.26
CA LYS A 103 -1.95 -18.92 -13.23
C LYS A 103 -2.48 -18.82 -14.65
N THR A 104 -3.80 -18.84 -14.79
CA THR A 104 -4.48 -18.91 -16.09
C THR A 104 -5.10 -17.57 -16.51
N GLY A 105 -5.24 -16.63 -15.58
CA GLY A 105 -5.93 -15.37 -15.78
C GLY A 105 -7.44 -15.51 -15.95
N LYS A 106 -8.00 -16.69 -15.70
CA LYS A 106 -9.45 -16.92 -15.80
C LYS A 106 -10.16 -16.00 -14.81
N LEU A 107 -10.98 -15.09 -15.33
CA LEU A 107 -11.76 -14.13 -14.57
C LEU A 107 -13.17 -14.69 -14.35
N THR A 108 -13.70 -14.54 -13.15
CA THR A 108 -15.10 -14.82 -12.83
C THR A 108 -15.68 -13.58 -12.17
N ALA A 109 -16.73 -13.01 -12.75
CA ALA A 109 -17.46 -11.87 -12.19
C ALA A 109 -18.87 -12.32 -11.76
N THR A 110 -19.25 -11.97 -10.53
CA THR A 110 -20.58 -12.24 -9.97
C THR A 110 -21.27 -10.91 -9.72
N PRO A 111 -22.30 -10.54 -10.50
CA PRO A 111 -22.96 -9.26 -10.35
C PRO A 111 -23.79 -9.21 -9.06
N ILE A 112 -23.67 -8.10 -8.33
CA ILE A 112 -24.56 -7.71 -7.23
C ILE A 112 -25.62 -6.74 -7.78
N PHE A 113 -25.20 -5.82 -8.64
CA PHE A 113 -26.05 -4.86 -9.32
C PHE A 113 -25.71 -4.81 -10.81
N ASP A 114 -26.73 -4.82 -11.66
CA ASP A 114 -26.56 -4.80 -13.12
C ASP A 114 -27.67 -3.96 -13.76
N LYS A 115 -27.31 -2.81 -14.32
CA LYS A 115 -28.21 -1.91 -15.03
C LYS A 115 -27.82 -1.71 -16.50
N ASN A 116 -26.76 -2.38 -16.96
CA ASN A 116 -26.27 -2.45 -18.34
C ASN A 116 -26.67 -3.77 -19.05
N GLY A 117 -27.56 -4.54 -18.44
CA GLY A 117 -28.42 -5.50 -19.13
C GLY A 117 -27.75 -6.85 -19.35
N ASN A 118 -27.17 -7.04 -20.55
CA ASN A 118 -26.43 -8.26 -20.90
C ASN A 118 -24.99 -7.90 -21.33
N ALA A 119 -24.50 -6.75 -20.88
CA ALA A 119 -23.23 -6.22 -21.31
C ALA A 119 -22.33 -6.08 -20.09
N GLY A 120 -21.08 -6.52 -20.24
CA GLY A 120 -20.04 -6.39 -19.22
C GLY A 120 -19.47 -7.73 -18.76
N LEU A 121 -18.82 -7.75 -17.59
CA LEU A 121 -18.01 -8.88 -17.14
C LEU A 121 -18.86 -10.07 -16.72
N SER A 122 -20.00 -9.82 -16.07
CA SER A 122 -20.94 -10.86 -15.59
C SER A 122 -21.49 -11.75 -16.71
N ASP A 123 -21.75 -11.17 -17.89
CA ASP A 123 -22.31 -11.84 -19.06
C ASP A 123 -21.25 -12.30 -20.08
N ALA A 124 -19.97 -11.96 -19.85
CA ALA A 124 -18.89 -12.36 -20.75
C ALA A 124 -18.69 -13.90 -20.70
N PRO A 125 -18.70 -14.60 -21.84
CA PRO A 125 -18.41 -16.03 -21.86
C PRO A 125 -16.91 -16.29 -21.65
N ASN A 126 -16.58 -17.04 -20.59
CA ASN A 126 -15.22 -17.48 -20.26
C ASN A 126 -14.17 -16.34 -20.30
N PRO A 127 -14.38 -15.23 -19.57
CA PRO A 127 -13.47 -14.11 -19.65
C PRO A 127 -12.13 -14.48 -19.01
N SER A 128 -11.06 -13.98 -19.61
CA SER A 128 -9.73 -14.01 -18.99
C SER A 128 -9.12 -12.63 -19.05
N ALA A 129 -8.34 -12.31 -18.04
CA ALA A 129 -7.63 -11.06 -17.93
C ALA A 129 -6.12 -11.32 -17.87
N LYS A 130 -5.34 -10.30 -18.22
CA LYS A 130 -3.91 -10.21 -17.96
C LYS A 130 -3.45 -8.77 -18.01
N VAL A 131 -2.47 -8.44 -17.19
CA VAL A 131 -1.79 -7.16 -17.25
C VAL A 131 -0.47 -7.36 -17.98
N VAL A 132 -0.28 -6.62 -19.07
CA VAL A 132 0.92 -6.73 -19.91
C VAL A 132 1.39 -5.32 -20.24
N ASN A 133 2.58 -4.96 -19.75
CA ASN A 133 3.17 -3.63 -19.92
C ASN A 133 2.26 -2.50 -19.41
N GLY A 134 1.65 -2.67 -18.23
CA GLY A 134 0.75 -1.67 -17.63
C GLY A 134 -0.57 -1.49 -18.38
N LYS A 135 -1.00 -2.52 -19.13
CA LYS A 135 -2.30 -2.56 -19.80
C LYS A 135 -3.06 -3.79 -19.40
N LEU A 136 -4.30 -3.58 -18.94
CA LEU A 136 -5.26 -4.65 -18.79
C LEU A 136 -5.73 -5.10 -20.17
N ILE A 137 -5.59 -6.40 -20.43
CA ILE A 137 -6.07 -7.09 -21.61
C ILE A 137 -7.17 -8.03 -21.14
N LEU A 138 -8.39 -7.81 -21.60
CA LEU A 138 -9.50 -8.75 -21.43
C LEU A 138 -9.70 -9.54 -22.72
N GLU A 139 -9.77 -10.86 -22.61
CA GLU A 139 -10.00 -11.80 -23.71
C GLU A 139 -11.28 -12.60 -23.43
N VAL A 140 -12.22 -12.57 -24.38
CA VAL A 140 -13.56 -13.17 -24.21
C VAL A 140 -13.89 -13.99 -25.45
N ASP A 141 -14.05 -15.31 -25.32
CA ASP A 141 -14.46 -16.18 -26.43
C ASP A 141 -15.96 -16.03 -26.69
N GLU A 142 -16.35 -14.91 -27.31
CA GLU A 142 -17.75 -14.51 -27.52
C GLU A 142 -18.56 -15.56 -28.30
N ASN A 143 -17.89 -16.37 -29.11
CA ASN A 143 -18.52 -17.38 -29.95
C ASN A 143 -18.32 -18.82 -29.46
N ASP A 144 -17.66 -19.02 -28.31
CA ASP A 144 -17.45 -20.28 -27.60
C ASP A 144 -16.84 -21.37 -28.50
N ASN A 145 -15.86 -21.00 -29.34
CA ASN A 145 -15.19 -21.94 -30.25
C ASN A 145 -13.83 -22.43 -29.75
N GLY A 146 -13.39 -21.95 -28.59
CA GLY A 146 -12.10 -22.22 -27.97
C GLY A 146 -10.92 -21.40 -28.51
N ILE A 147 -11.18 -20.35 -29.30
CA ILE A 147 -10.18 -19.50 -29.96
C ILE A 147 -10.55 -18.03 -29.75
N ILE A 148 -9.65 -17.29 -29.11
CA ILE A 148 -9.77 -15.83 -28.99
C ILE A 148 -9.42 -15.19 -30.34
N ASP A 149 -10.43 -14.64 -30.99
CA ASP A 149 -10.27 -13.87 -32.22
C ASP A 149 -9.70 -12.47 -31.92
N SER A 150 -9.08 -11.85 -32.93
CA SER A 150 -8.56 -10.47 -32.78
C SER A 150 -9.64 -9.45 -32.41
N ASN A 151 -10.92 -9.76 -32.64
CA ASN A 151 -12.04 -8.90 -32.27
C ASN A 151 -12.58 -9.10 -30.87
N GLU A 152 -12.09 -10.10 -30.15
CA GLU A 152 -12.47 -10.55 -28.81
C GLU A 152 -11.42 -10.16 -27.74
N ILE A 153 -10.50 -9.25 -28.12
CA ILE A 153 -9.44 -8.73 -27.26
C ILE A 153 -9.69 -7.25 -27.00
N TYR A 154 -9.92 -6.91 -25.74
CA TYR A 154 -10.18 -5.57 -25.25
C TYR A 154 -8.97 -5.06 -24.48
N ARG A 155 -8.61 -3.79 -24.69
CA ARG A 155 -7.41 -3.19 -24.09
C ARG A 155 -7.79 -1.96 -23.30
N PHE A 156 -7.22 -1.87 -22.11
CA PHE A 156 -7.41 -0.75 -21.22
C PHE A 156 -6.04 -0.23 -20.77
N SER A 157 -5.95 1.08 -20.66
CA SER A 157 -4.84 1.74 -20.00
C SER A 157 -5.22 2.04 -18.56
N GLU A 158 -4.26 1.84 -17.66
CA GLU A 158 -4.39 2.23 -16.27
C GLU A 158 -4.61 3.74 -16.15
N VAL A 159 -5.59 4.14 -15.35
CA VAL A 159 -5.79 5.53 -14.93
C VAL A 159 -4.91 5.75 -13.71
N LYS A 160 -3.78 6.43 -13.91
CA LYS A 160 -2.81 6.64 -12.83
C LYS A 160 -3.42 7.51 -11.72
N PRO A 161 -3.37 7.05 -10.46
CA PRO A 161 -3.86 7.84 -9.34
C PRO A 161 -2.88 8.97 -9.03
N GLU A 162 -3.20 10.20 -9.48
CA GLU A 162 -2.41 11.40 -9.16
C GLU A 162 -3.34 12.59 -8.94
N GLY A 163 -3.20 13.27 -7.80
CA GLY A 163 -4.10 14.36 -7.43
C GLY A 163 -5.55 13.86 -7.41
N ILE A 164 -6.44 14.48 -8.19
CA ILE A 164 -7.85 14.05 -8.23
C ILE A 164 -8.11 12.83 -9.14
N LEU A 165 -7.18 12.51 -10.04
CA LEU A 165 -7.37 11.44 -11.01
C LEU A 165 -7.48 10.08 -10.32
N GLY A 166 -8.31 9.18 -10.87
CA GLY A 166 -8.58 7.87 -10.29
C GLY A 166 -10.00 7.75 -9.74
N SER A 167 -10.29 6.61 -9.13
CA SER A 167 -11.56 6.26 -8.50
C SER A 167 -11.53 6.44 -6.99
N TRP A 168 -12.66 6.83 -6.42
CA TRP A 168 -12.84 7.14 -5.00
C TRP A 168 -14.16 6.58 -4.49
N SER A 169 -14.15 5.95 -3.31
CA SER A 169 -15.32 5.40 -2.61
C SER A 169 -15.72 6.31 -1.46
N PHE A 170 -17.02 6.45 -1.23
CA PHE A 170 -17.56 7.32 -0.18
C PHE A 170 -17.37 6.70 1.20
N ASP A 171 -16.75 7.45 2.12
CA ASP A 171 -16.33 6.94 3.44
C ASP A 171 -17.51 6.64 4.39
N ASN A 172 -18.70 7.12 4.05
CA ASN A 172 -19.90 7.03 4.88
C ASN A 172 -21.02 6.22 4.22
N ALA A 173 -20.69 5.39 3.22
CA ALA A 173 -21.62 4.41 2.68
C ALA A 173 -21.86 3.30 3.72
N ASP A 174 -23.09 2.79 3.79
CA ASP A 174 -23.36 1.55 4.54
C ASP A 174 -22.71 0.34 3.82
N GLU A 175 -22.48 -0.78 4.51
CA GLU A 175 -21.76 -1.96 3.96
C GLU A 175 -22.35 -2.51 2.65
N ASP A 176 -23.67 -2.38 2.47
CA ASP A 176 -24.40 -2.85 1.28
C ASP A 176 -24.60 -1.74 0.22
N GLU A 177 -24.09 -0.53 0.45
CA GLU A 177 -24.18 0.61 -0.47
C GLU A 177 -22.89 0.79 -1.27
N LEU A 178 -23.05 1.12 -2.54
CA LEU A 178 -21.96 1.62 -3.39
C LEU A 178 -22.19 3.09 -3.65
N VAL A 179 -21.27 3.96 -3.24
CA VAL A 179 -21.23 5.36 -3.69
C VAL A 179 -19.80 5.68 -4.08
N GLY A 180 -19.60 6.08 -5.34
CA GLY A 180 -18.26 6.32 -5.85
C GLY A 180 -18.20 7.44 -6.88
N VAL A 181 -17.02 8.04 -6.99
CA VAL A 181 -16.70 9.03 -8.02
C VAL A 181 -15.36 8.70 -8.65
N ALA A 182 -15.22 8.90 -9.95
CA ALA A 182 -13.95 8.75 -10.64
C ALA A 182 -13.66 9.93 -11.57
N PHE A 183 -12.39 10.32 -11.67
CA PHE A 183 -11.92 11.42 -12.53
C PHE A 183 -10.85 10.92 -13.49
N LEU A 184 -11.00 11.25 -14.77
CA LEU A 184 -10.13 10.79 -15.85
C LEU A 184 -9.30 11.93 -16.44
N GLU A 185 -8.13 11.59 -16.97
CA GLU A 185 -7.18 12.55 -17.60
C GLU A 185 -7.80 13.36 -18.74
N ASN A 186 -8.80 12.80 -19.43
CA ASN A 186 -9.52 13.45 -20.53
C ASN A 186 -10.57 14.48 -20.06
N ASN A 187 -10.50 14.91 -18.80
CA ASN A 187 -11.44 15.84 -18.16
C ASN A 187 -12.88 15.30 -18.09
N THR A 188 -13.07 13.98 -18.05
CA THR A 188 -14.38 13.36 -17.75
C THR A 188 -14.43 12.81 -16.33
N TYR A 189 -15.64 12.76 -15.77
CA TYR A 189 -15.90 12.14 -14.47
C TYR A 189 -17.04 11.13 -14.59
N ILE A 190 -17.03 10.19 -13.67
CA ILE A 190 -18.07 9.19 -13.48
C ILE A 190 -18.54 9.31 -12.04
N TYR A 191 -19.83 9.25 -11.81
CA TYR A 191 -20.42 9.05 -10.49
C TYR A 191 -21.26 7.78 -10.55
N VAL A 192 -21.20 6.97 -9.50
CA VAL A 192 -21.99 5.74 -9.37
C VAL A 192 -22.66 5.71 -8.00
N GLN A 193 -23.87 5.17 -7.96
CA GLN A 193 -24.57 4.88 -6.71
C GLN A 193 -25.41 3.60 -6.83
N VAL A 194 -25.39 2.79 -5.79
CA VAL A 194 -26.33 1.69 -5.53
C VAL A 194 -26.66 1.70 -4.05
N ASP A 195 -27.94 1.81 -3.70
CA ASP A 195 -28.42 1.70 -2.31
C ASP A 195 -28.38 0.26 -1.78
N ASP A 196 -28.66 0.12 -0.48
CA ASP A 196 -28.69 -1.16 0.25
C ASP A 196 -29.66 -2.20 -0.34
N THR A 197 -30.67 -1.75 -1.10
CA THR A 197 -31.62 -2.66 -1.73
C THR A 197 -31.06 -3.32 -2.97
N GLY A 198 -30.06 -2.72 -3.63
CA GLY A 198 -29.48 -3.21 -4.88
C GLY A 198 -30.49 -3.33 -6.02
N LEU A 199 -31.65 -2.68 -5.94
CA LEU A 199 -32.73 -2.88 -6.91
C LEU A 199 -32.55 -1.97 -8.13
N THR A 200 -32.52 -2.57 -9.31
CA THR A 200 -32.54 -1.84 -10.60
C THR A 200 -33.82 -1.03 -10.82
N SER A 201 -34.88 -1.33 -10.05
CA SER A 201 -36.12 -0.55 -10.05
C SER A 201 -36.03 0.75 -9.24
N ASN A 202 -35.01 0.92 -8.39
CA ASN A 202 -34.76 2.22 -7.78
C ASN A 202 -34.19 3.17 -8.85
N PRO A 203 -34.86 4.28 -9.18
CA PRO A 203 -34.38 5.21 -10.19
C PRO A 203 -33.09 5.93 -9.80
N GLU A 204 -32.75 6.01 -8.50
CA GLU A 204 -31.54 6.68 -7.98
C GLU A 204 -30.29 5.78 -8.09
N ASN A 205 -30.45 4.47 -8.24
CA ASN A 205 -29.33 3.56 -8.46
C ASN A 205 -28.87 3.61 -9.91
N GLY A 206 -27.57 3.75 -10.17
CA GLY A 206 -27.01 3.80 -11.51
C GLY A 206 -25.78 4.71 -11.56
N MET A 207 -25.57 5.34 -12.70
CA MET A 207 -24.40 6.14 -12.98
C MET A 207 -24.72 7.49 -13.64
N GLU A 208 -23.77 8.39 -13.49
CA GLU A 208 -23.68 9.66 -14.20
C GLU A 208 -22.30 9.75 -14.87
N TRP A 209 -22.24 10.26 -16.10
CA TRP A 209 -21.00 10.54 -16.81
C TRP A 209 -21.02 11.93 -17.43
N GLY A 210 -19.93 12.67 -17.29
CA GLY A 210 -19.83 14.04 -17.77
C GLY A 210 -18.39 14.55 -17.86
N THR A 211 -18.24 15.86 -18.08
CA THR A 211 -16.95 16.57 -18.00
C THR A 211 -16.80 17.28 -16.67
N TYR A 212 -15.58 17.36 -16.16
CA TYR A 212 -15.25 18.17 -15.00
C TYR A 212 -14.14 19.19 -15.31
N ALA A 213 -14.08 20.25 -14.52
CA ALA A 213 -12.94 21.15 -14.45
C ALA A 213 -12.74 21.63 -13.02
N ILE A 214 -11.46 21.79 -12.63
CA ILE A 214 -11.08 22.29 -11.31
C ILE A 214 -10.28 23.57 -11.46
N ASN A 215 -10.69 24.62 -10.76
CA ASN A 215 -9.88 25.80 -10.62
C ASN A 215 -8.70 25.51 -9.68
N THR A 216 -7.47 25.56 -10.17
CA THR A 216 -6.28 25.20 -9.38
C THR A 216 -6.05 26.08 -8.15
N THR A 217 -6.57 27.32 -8.17
CA THR A 217 -6.42 28.31 -7.09
C THR A 217 -7.55 28.21 -6.07
N THR A 218 -8.80 28.24 -6.53
CA THR A 218 -9.97 28.23 -5.62
C THR A 218 -10.43 26.84 -5.25
N LYS A 219 -9.97 25.81 -5.97
CA LYS A 219 -10.43 24.42 -5.92
C LYS A 219 -11.88 24.22 -6.36
N ALA A 220 -12.50 25.22 -6.99
CA ALA A 220 -13.87 25.13 -7.47
C ALA A 220 -14.00 24.00 -8.51
N LEU A 221 -14.94 23.08 -8.30
CA LEU A 221 -15.28 21.97 -9.17
C LEU A 221 -16.52 22.33 -9.99
N THR A 222 -16.40 22.30 -11.31
CA THR A 222 -17.52 22.47 -12.24
C THR A 222 -17.71 21.22 -13.07
N THR A 223 -18.95 20.82 -13.29
CA THR A 223 -19.33 19.60 -13.99
C THR A 223 -20.33 19.88 -15.11
N THR A 224 -20.38 19.01 -16.12
CA THR A 224 -21.40 19.04 -17.17
C THR A 224 -21.71 17.61 -17.59
N GLN A 225 -22.99 17.24 -17.54
CA GLN A 225 -23.44 15.88 -17.78
C GLN A 225 -23.52 15.53 -19.28
N PHE A 226 -23.14 14.31 -19.62
CA PHE A 226 -23.34 13.67 -20.93
C PHE A 226 -24.38 12.56 -20.90
N TYR A 227 -24.36 11.78 -19.84
CA TYR A 227 -25.22 10.63 -19.60
C TYR A 227 -25.54 10.54 -18.11
N ASP A 228 -26.72 10.03 -17.81
CA ASP A 228 -27.27 9.90 -16.45
C ASP A 228 -28.37 8.86 -16.53
N ASP A 229 -28.32 7.84 -15.69
CA ASP A 229 -29.41 6.89 -15.50
C ASP A 229 -29.76 6.69 -14.03
N ASN A 230 -29.47 7.69 -13.20
CA ASN A 230 -29.61 7.66 -11.74
C ASN A 230 -30.48 8.82 -11.19
N ASP A 231 -31.50 9.22 -11.96
CA ASP A 231 -32.47 10.28 -11.63
C ASP A 231 -31.86 11.64 -11.25
N GLY A 232 -30.67 11.95 -11.78
CA GLY A 232 -29.97 13.20 -11.52
C GLY A 232 -29.29 13.27 -10.14
N VAL A 233 -29.15 12.15 -9.44
CA VAL A 233 -28.27 12.04 -8.27
C VAL A 233 -26.81 12.12 -8.72
N GLY A 234 -25.94 12.75 -7.93
CA GLY A 234 -24.51 12.84 -8.24
C GLY A 234 -23.99 14.27 -8.33
N LEU A 235 -23.34 14.61 -9.44
CA LEU A 235 -22.60 15.86 -9.62
C LEU A 235 -23.17 16.74 -10.74
N SER A 236 -24.26 16.37 -11.42
CA SER A 236 -24.83 17.18 -12.51
C SER A 236 -25.55 18.45 -12.05
N GLU A 237 -25.98 18.51 -10.81
CA GLU A 237 -26.86 19.56 -10.32
C GLU A 237 -26.12 20.90 -10.18
N SER A 238 -26.82 22.02 -10.40
CA SER A 238 -26.20 23.35 -10.41
C SER A 238 -25.94 23.85 -8.98
N ARG A 239 -24.87 23.36 -8.36
CA ARG A 239 -24.38 23.80 -7.04
C ARG A 239 -22.95 24.31 -7.11
N THR A 240 -22.63 25.21 -6.20
CA THR A 240 -21.23 25.61 -5.97
C THR A 240 -20.53 24.46 -5.26
N ARG A 241 -19.43 23.97 -5.84
CA ARG A 241 -18.66 22.84 -5.30
C ARG A 241 -17.16 23.12 -5.30
N TYR A 242 -16.45 22.47 -4.39
CA TYR A 242 -14.99 22.47 -4.34
C TYR A 242 -14.48 21.05 -4.12
N ALA A 243 -13.42 20.66 -4.82
CA ALA A 243 -12.78 19.36 -4.65
C ALA A 243 -11.37 19.53 -4.10
N ARG A 244 -11.04 18.83 -3.01
CA ARG A 244 -9.75 18.91 -2.32
C ARG A 244 -9.20 17.52 -2.13
N VAL A 245 -7.96 17.32 -2.55
CA VAL A 245 -7.21 16.08 -2.32
C VAL A 245 -6.17 16.34 -1.25
N THR A 246 -6.08 15.43 -0.27
CA THR A 246 -5.08 15.44 0.81
C THR A 246 -4.32 14.12 0.79
N GLY A 247 -2.99 14.18 0.84
CA GLY A 247 -2.13 12.98 0.92
C GLY A 247 -2.23 12.04 -0.29
N ASP A 248 -2.86 12.46 -1.38
CA ASP A 248 -3.29 11.60 -2.49
C ASP A 248 -4.22 10.43 -2.09
N THR A 249 -4.66 10.30 -0.85
CA THR A 249 -5.56 9.22 -0.40
C THR A 249 -6.97 9.68 -0.11
N ASP A 250 -7.14 10.95 0.26
CA ASP A 250 -8.44 11.48 0.68
C ASP A 250 -8.94 12.55 -0.30
N LEU A 251 -10.18 12.40 -0.74
CA LEU A 251 -10.92 13.40 -1.51
C LEU A 251 -12.06 13.96 -0.68
N THR A 252 -12.08 15.28 -0.49
CA THR A 252 -13.25 15.99 0.05
C THR A 252 -13.94 16.78 -1.06
N ILE A 253 -15.24 16.53 -1.26
CA ILE A 253 -16.13 17.36 -2.06
C ILE A 253 -16.98 18.22 -1.12
N GLU A 254 -16.73 19.52 -1.15
CA GLU A 254 -17.51 20.54 -0.43
C GLU A 254 -18.62 21.07 -1.34
N VAL A 255 -19.86 21.12 -0.85
CA VAL A 255 -21.03 21.52 -1.66
C VAL A 255 -21.85 22.59 -0.93
N ASP A 256 -22.21 23.69 -1.59
CA ASP A 256 -23.19 24.64 -1.02
C ASP A 256 -24.60 24.07 -1.20
N ASN A 257 -25.00 23.16 -0.30
CA ASN A 257 -26.22 22.35 -0.44
C ASN A 257 -27.47 23.23 -0.23
N ASN A 258 -27.40 24.19 0.69
CA ASN A 258 -28.49 25.13 0.95
C ASN A 258 -28.47 26.41 0.06
N GLN A 259 -27.46 26.57 -0.79
CA GLN A 259 -27.28 27.69 -1.73
C GLN A 259 -27.22 29.06 -1.06
N ASN A 260 -26.72 29.14 0.17
CA ASN A 260 -26.61 30.38 0.93
C ASN A 260 -25.32 31.16 0.63
N GLY A 261 -24.41 30.58 -0.17
CA GLY A 261 -23.11 31.15 -0.52
C GLY A 261 -21.98 30.81 0.45
N VAL A 262 -22.21 29.93 1.42
CA VAL A 262 -21.27 29.46 2.45
C VAL A 262 -21.32 27.93 2.50
N ILE A 263 -20.15 27.29 2.58
CA ILE A 263 -20.05 25.86 2.83
C ILE A 263 -20.16 25.62 4.34
N ASP A 264 -21.21 24.95 4.77
CA ASP A 264 -21.37 24.53 6.17
C ASP A 264 -20.54 23.26 6.48
N TYR A 265 -20.24 23.01 7.76
CA TYR A 265 -19.41 21.87 8.17
C TYR A 265 -19.98 20.51 7.73
N ASN A 266 -21.31 20.40 7.69
CA ASN A 266 -22.04 19.20 7.31
C ASN A 266 -22.32 19.10 5.79
N GLU A 267 -21.79 20.00 4.98
CA GLU A 267 -21.94 19.95 3.52
C GLU A 267 -20.62 19.52 2.85
N LYS A 268 -20.03 18.47 3.42
CA LYS A 268 -18.78 17.86 2.99
C LYS A 268 -18.99 16.37 2.82
N PHE A 269 -18.55 15.87 1.68
CA PHE A 269 -18.55 14.44 1.36
C PHE A 269 -17.10 14.00 1.28
N MET A 270 -16.74 12.97 2.05
CA MET A 270 -15.40 12.43 2.11
C MET A 270 -15.34 11.11 1.36
N PHE A 271 -14.26 10.93 0.61
CA PHE A 271 -14.03 9.75 -0.18
C PHE A 271 -12.58 9.29 -0.02
N SER A 272 -12.38 7.98 -0.01
CA SER A 272 -11.09 7.31 0.00
C SER A 272 -10.76 6.78 -1.39
N ARG A 273 -9.48 6.80 -1.76
CA ARG A 273 -9.06 6.32 -3.09
C ARG A 273 -9.21 4.79 -3.21
N ASN A 274 -9.81 4.35 -4.31
CA ASN A 274 -9.87 2.94 -4.70
C ASN A 274 -8.63 2.52 -5.47
N GLY A 275 -8.17 1.29 -5.22
CA GLY A 275 -7.15 0.65 -6.05
C GLY A 275 -5.83 1.40 -6.04
N SER A 276 -5.50 2.09 -4.92
CA SER A 276 -4.11 2.38 -4.62
C SER A 276 -3.44 1.08 -4.24
N SER A 277 -3.23 0.19 -5.22
CA SER A 277 -2.20 -0.83 -5.14
C SER A 277 -0.87 -0.09 -5.20
N THR A 278 -0.56 0.66 -4.15
CA THR A 278 0.83 0.79 -3.77
C THR A 278 1.14 -0.56 -3.16
N VAL A 279 1.48 -1.55 -4.00
CA VAL A 279 2.37 -2.62 -3.54
C VAL A 279 3.47 -1.89 -2.81
N VAL A 280 3.51 -2.03 -1.50
CA VAL A 280 4.50 -1.36 -0.70
C VAL A 280 5.83 -1.91 -1.18
N ASP A 281 6.59 -1.08 -1.89
CA ASP A 281 7.94 -1.44 -2.28
C ASP A 281 8.89 -1.10 -1.13
N SER A 282 10.03 -1.79 -1.07
CA SER A 282 11.00 -1.59 0.00
C SER A 282 11.54 -0.15 0.09
N LYS A 283 11.47 0.63 -1.00
CA LYS A 283 11.87 2.05 -0.98
C LYS A 283 10.83 2.94 -0.34
N MET A 284 9.54 2.57 -0.41
CA MET A 284 8.48 3.27 0.31
C MET A 284 8.71 3.15 1.83
N LEU A 285 9.07 1.95 2.29
CA LEU A 285 9.43 1.70 3.70
C LEU A 285 10.77 2.31 4.11
N SER A 286 11.71 2.50 3.18
CA SER A 286 13.06 2.93 3.55
C SER A 286 13.08 4.24 4.35
N GLY A 287 13.87 4.22 5.43
CA GLY A 287 14.04 5.31 6.39
C GLY A 287 13.55 4.97 7.80
N LEU A 288 13.34 6.02 8.60
CA LEU A 288 12.96 5.95 10.02
C LEU A 288 11.51 6.38 10.22
N TRP A 289 10.76 5.55 10.93
CA TRP A 289 9.34 5.74 11.25
C TRP A 289 9.17 5.77 12.75
N GLN A 290 8.50 6.81 13.26
CA GLN A 290 8.30 7.00 14.69
C GLN A 290 6.82 6.96 15.03
N MET A 291 6.47 6.17 16.04
CA MET A 291 5.16 6.27 16.68
C MET A 291 5.20 7.48 17.62
N LYS A 292 4.29 8.44 17.42
CA LYS A 292 4.20 9.61 18.29
C LYS A 292 3.57 9.22 19.62
N GLN A 293 4.42 8.83 20.56
CA GLN A 293 4.06 8.54 21.94
C GLN A 293 4.48 9.69 22.88
N GLY A 294 4.27 9.54 24.19
CA GLY A 294 4.58 10.58 25.17
C GLY A 294 6.06 11.02 25.16
N ASN A 295 6.38 12.10 25.87
CA ASN A 295 7.72 12.71 25.84
C ASN A 295 8.87 11.84 26.39
N GLU A 296 8.58 10.70 27.02
CA GLU A 296 9.57 9.77 27.59
C GLU A 296 9.50 8.39 26.93
N GLU A 297 8.89 8.32 25.74
CA GLU A 297 8.69 7.08 25.00
C GLU A 297 9.32 7.18 23.60
N LEU A 298 10.00 6.12 23.17
CA LEU A 298 10.57 5.96 21.84
C LEU A 298 10.12 4.62 21.30
N VAL A 299 9.19 4.63 20.35
CA VAL A 299 8.85 3.45 19.56
C VAL A 299 9.09 3.79 18.10
N SER A 300 10.01 3.08 17.47
CA SER A 300 10.41 3.37 16.09
C SER A 300 10.73 2.11 15.30
N LEU A 301 10.53 2.21 13.99
CA LEU A 301 10.88 1.21 13.00
C LEU A 301 11.83 1.87 11.99
N SER A 302 12.98 1.26 11.76
CA SER A 302 13.89 1.63 10.69
C SER A 302 13.93 0.52 9.66
N PHE A 303 13.64 0.83 8.40
CA PHE A 303 13.84 -0.08 7.28
C PHE A 303 14.97 0.46 6.42
N LEU A 304 15.98 -0.36 6.17
CA LEU A 304 17.17 0.03 5.44
C LEU A 304 17.10 -0.48 3.99
N ASP A 305 17.83 0.19 3.10
CA ASP A 305 17.88 -0.13 1.66
C ASP A 305 18.37 -1.55 1.36
N ASP A 306 19.07 -2.19 2.31
CA ASP A 306 19.63 -3.54 2.18
C ASP A 306 18.74 -4.65 2.78
N GLY A 307 17.47 -4.34 3.06
CA GLY A 307 16.51 -5.29 3.64
C GLY A 307 16.71 -5.55 5.13
N THR A 308 17.50 -4.74 5.84
CA THR A 308 17.55 -4.77 7.31
C THR A 308 16.37 -4.00 7.90
N TYR A 309 15.72 -4.56 8.92
CA TYR A 309 14.81 -3.81 9.80
C TYR A 309 15.45 -3.65 11.17
N VAL A 310 15.09 -2.56 11.86
CA VAL A 310 15.40 -2.35 13.27
C VAL A 310 14.16 -1.82 13.97
N GLN A 311 13.70 -2.53 15.00
CA GLN A 311 12.70 -2.05 15.94
C GLN A 311 13.42 -1.50 17.16
N THR A 312 12.98 -0.34 17.63
CA THR A 312 13.47 0.23 18.90
C THR A 312 12.28 0.53 19.78
N GLN A 313 12.34 0.12 21.04
CA GLN A 313 11.30 0.41 22.01
C GLN A 313 11.88 0.88 23.34
N VAL A 314 11.40 2.01 23.81
CA VAL A 314 11.56 2.45 25.19
C VAL A 314 10.23 3.07 25.64
N THR A 315 9.57 2.49 26.63
CA THR A 315 8.26 2.95 27.12
C THR A 315 8.29 3.21 28.63
N GLY A 316 7.51 4.20 29.06
CA GLY A 316 7.42 4.62 30.45
C GLY A 316 8.65 5.39 31.01
N PRO A 317 8.50 5.99 32.21
CA PRO A 317 9.58 6.72 32.86
C PRO A 317 10.75 5.80 33.22
N THR A 318 11.96 6.36 33.36
CA THR A 318 13.19 5.61 33.69
C THR A 318 13.04 4.68 34.90
N SER A 319 12.17 5.02 35.85
CA SER A 319 11.92 4.24 37.06
C SER A 319 11.03 3.01 36.87
N SER A 320 10.39 2.83 35.72
CA SER A 320 9.41 1.74 35.47
C SER A 320 9.66 0.97 34.18
N ARG A 321 10.87 1.05 33.62
CA ARG A 321 11.23 0.27 32.43
C ARG A 321 11.28 -1.22 32.75
N ASN A 322 10.76 -2.01 31.83
CA ASN A 322 10.71 -3.47 31.86
C ASN A 322 11.58 -4.07 30.74
N GLU A 323 11.57 -5.39 30.63
CA GLU A 323 12.27 -6.18 29.61
C GLU A 323 11.91 -5.81 28.17
N ASP A 324 10.68 -5.31 27.94
CA ASP A 324 10.20 -4.81 26.63
C ASP A 324 10.97 -3.60 26.05
N ASN A 325 11.93 -3.05 26.80
CA ASN A 325 12.71 -1.90 26.36
C ASN A 325 14.04 -2.36 25.79
N GLY A 326 14.29 -2.08 24.52
CA GLY A 326 15.53 -2.46 23.86
C GLY A 326 15.46 -2.26 22.36
N ILE A 327 16.11 -3.18 21.66
CA ILE A 327 16.15 -3.22 20.21
C ILE A 327 15.93 -4.65 19.73
N GLU A 328 15.35 -4.73 18.55
CA GLU A 328 15.33 -5.93 17.74
C GLU A 328 15.85 -5.56 16.35
N TRP A 329 16.64 -6.43 15.73
CA TRP A 329 16.93 -6.26 14.31
C TRP A 329 17.14 -7.57 13.59
N GLY A 330 16.95 -7.49 12.29
CA GLY A 330 17.05 -8.64 11.43
C GLY A 330 16.92 -8.30 9.96
N LYS A 331 16.50 -9.28 9.17
CA LYS A 331 16.19 -9.15 7.75
C LYS A 331 14.70 -9.29 7.52
N TYR A 332 14.18 -8.45 6.64
CA TYR A 332 12.78 -8.47 6.22
C TYR A 332 12.67 -8.62 4.70
N SER A 333 11.52 -9.14 4.28
CA SER A 333 11.06 -9.13 2.91
C SER A 333 9.59 -8.68 2.84
N LEU A 334 9.17 -8.27 1.66
CA LEU A 334 7.77 -7.96 1.36
C LEU A 334 7.26 -8.99 0.37
N LYS A 335 6.09 -9.57 0.65
CA LYS A 335 5.37 -10.45 -0.26
C LYS A 335 4.22 -9.69 -0.93
N ALA A 336 3.46 -10.41 -1.76
CA ALA A 336 2.18 -9.90 -2.29
C ALA A 336 1.24 -9.50 -1.14
N ASN A 337 0.28 -8.62 -1.44
CA ASN A 337 -0.72 -8.11 -0.48
C ASN A 337 -0.09 -7.38 0.72
N ASP A 338 1.05 -6.74 0.49
CA ASP A 338 1.79 -5.94 1.47
C ASP A 338 2.18 -6.69 2.77
N GLU A 339 2.27 -8.02 2.72
CA GLU A 339 2.71 -8.83 3.86
C GLU A 339 4.18 -8.53 4.19
N LEU A 340 4.43 -8.08 5.43
CA LEU A 340 5.77 -7.88 5.98
C LEU A 340 6.26 -9.17 6.63
N VAL A 341 7.35 -9.71 6.11
CA VAL A 341 7.92 -10.98 6.56
C VAL A 341 9.25 -10.72 7.23
N ILE A 342 9.40 -11.23 8.45
CA ILE A 342 10.69 -11.26 9.14
C ILE A 342 11.42 -12.54 8.72
N ASP A 343 12.33 -12.40 7.75
CA ASP A 343 13.08 -13.53 7.18
C ASP A 343 14.05 -14.12 8.20
N LYS A 344 14.62 -13.26 9.04
CA LYS A 344 15.63 -13.66 10.03
C LYS A 344 15.76 -12.61 11.12
N ILE A 345 15.54 -13.01 12.36
CA ILE A 345 15.93 -12.25 13.54
C ILE A 345 17.43 -12.48 13.76
N ILE A 346 18.20 -11.40 13.93
CA ILE A 346 19.65 -11.46 14.16
C ILE A 346 19.97 -11.16 15.63
N TYR A 347 19.27 -10.18 16.21
CA TYR A 347 19.40 -9.79 17.61
C TYR A 347 18.04 -9.33 18.13
N ASP A 348 17.72 -9.74 19.35
CA ASP A 348 16.49 -9.41 20.05
C ASP A 348 16.85 -9.21 21.52
N ALA A 349 16.68 -7.98 22.00
CA ALA A 349 16.95 -7.59 23.37
C ALA A 349 15.77 -6.81 23.98
N ASN A 350 14.58 -6.99 23.41
CA ASN A 350 13.32 -6.44 23.87
C ASN A 350 12.27 -7.54 24.16
N ASP A 351 12.73 -8.80 24.29
CA ASP A 351 11.97 -9.96 24.77
C ASP A 351 10.72 -10.23 23.91
N ASP A 352 9.52 -10.17 24.49
CA ASP A 352 8.25 -10.39 23.77
C ASP A 352 7.79 -9.16 22.95
N SER A 353 8.60 -8.10 22.83
CA SER A 353 8.26 -6.91 22.05
C SER A 353 8.98 -6.89 20.70
N GLY A 354 8.28 -6.43 19.67
CA GLY A 354 8.87 -6.17 18.36
C GLY A 354 8.17 -6.89 17.22
N LEU A 355 8.95 -7.34 16.24
CA LEU A 355 8.51 -8.02 15.03
C LEU A 355 8.93 -9.51 15.02
N SER A 356 9.53 -10.02 16.09
CA SER A 356 10.10 -11.38 16.17
C SER A 356 9.04 -12.50 16.20
N ASP A 357 7.80 -12.20 16.61
CA ASP A 357 6.73 -13.20 16.68
C ASP A 357 6.33 -13.73 15.29
N ASP A 358 5.92 -15.00 15.23
CA ASP A 358 5.45 -15.66 14.01
C ASP A 358 3.94 -15.40 13.79
N VAL A 359 3.60 -14.14 13.50
CA VAL A 359 2.25 -13.66 13.21
C VAL A 359 2.16 -12.99 11.85
N LEU A 360 0.97 -12.95 11.27
CA LEU A 360 0.72 -12.22 10.02
C LEU A 360 0.91 -10.72 10.28
N ARG A 361 1.67 -10.06 9.39
CA ARG A 361 1.86 -8.60 9.42
C ARG A 361 1.64 -8.03 8.05
N THR A 362 1.02 -6.86 7.98
CA THR A 362 0.86 -6.09 6.74
C THR A 362 1.39 -4.68 6.93
N VAL A 363 1.86 -4.07 5.85
CA VAL A 363 2.30 -2.67 5.86
C VAL A 363 1.55 -1.86 4.82
N GLN A 364 1.21 -0.63 5.14
CA GLN A 364 0.67 0.32 4.17
C GLN A 364 1.38 1.65 4.32
N VAL A 365 1.74 2.28 3.20
CA VAL A 365 2.41 3.58 3.21
C VAL A 365 1.57 4.60 2.45
N SER A 366 1.15 5.66 3.14
CA SER A 366 0.49 6.82 2.55
C SER A 366 1.23 8.10 2.93
N GLY A 367 1.97 8.66 1.97
CA GLY A 367 2.81 9.84 2.21
C GLY A 367 3.84 9.60 3.32
N ASP A 368 3.74 10.36 4.40
CA ASP A 368 4.60 10.26 5.59
C ASP A 368 4.00 9.38 6.70
N THR A 369 2.99 8.55 6.38
CA THR A 369 2.32 7.66 7.31
C THR A 369 2.58 6.20 6.94
N LEU A 370 3.06 5.41 7.89
CA LEU A 370 3.16 3.95 7.81
C LEU A 370 2.10 3.35 8.75
N THR A 371 1.25 2.48 8.23
CA THR A 371 0.37 1.62 9.02
C THR A 371 0.95 0.22 9.05
N LEU A 372 1.16 -0.33 10.23
CA LEU A 372 1.58 -1.72 10.46
C LEU A 372 0.38 -2.47 11.06
N GLY A 373 -0.17 -3.42 10.31
CA GLY A 373 -1.13 -4.40 10.83
C GLY A 373 -0.40 -5.59 11.45
N VAL A 374 -0.85 -6.06 12.61
CA VAL A 374 -0.32 -7.23 13.30
C VAL A 374 -1.48 -8.11 13.78
N ASP A 375 -1.59 -9.32 13.23
CA ASP A 375 -2.60 -10.31 13.61
C ASP A 375 -2.30 -10.91 15.00
N ASP A 376 -2.48 -10.09 16.04
CA ASP A 376 -2.16 -10.42 17.44
C ASP A 376 -2.98 -11.62 17.94
N ASN A 377 -4.15 -11.87 17.35
CA ASN A 377 -5.01 -12.98 17.72
C ASN A 377 -4.83 -14.25 16.83
N ASP A 378 -3.94 -14.18 15.84
CA ASP A 378 -3.55 -15.26 14.91
C ASP A 378 -4.73 -15.88 14.12
N ASN A 379 -5.74 -15.07 13.76
CA ASN A 379 -6.91 -15.51 12.99
C ASN A 379 -6.72 -15.42 11.46
N LYS A 380 -5.56 -14.92 11.01
CA LYS A 380 -5.17 -14.68 9.61
C LYS A 380 -5.90 -13.51 8.93
N VAL A 381 -6.41 -12.58 9.71
CA VAL A 381 -7.05 -11.32 9.30
C VAL A 381 -6.49 -10.22 10.19
N ILE A 382 -6.30 -9.02 9.64
CA ILE A 382 -5.96 -7.84 10.45
C ILE A 382 -7.26 -7.16 10.85
N ASP A 383 -7.57 -7.16 12.14
CA ASP A 383 -8.74 -6.46 12.70
C ASP A 383 -8.48 -4.94 12.85
N ASP A 384 -9.55 -4.13 12.98
CA ASP A 384 -9.45 -2.66 13.07
C ASP A 384 -8.59 -2.17 14.26
N ASP A 385 -8.54 -2.94 15.35
CA ASP A 385 -7.74 -2.63 16.55
C ASP A 385 -6.33 -3.24 16.55
N GLU A 386 -5.97 -3.95 15.49
CA GLU A 386 -4.67 -4.62 15.27
C GLU A 386 -3.72 -3.79 14.38
N SER A 387 -3.98 -2.49 14.27
CA SER A 387 -3.23 -1.57 13.41
C SER A 387 -2.52 -0.47 14.20
N PHE A 388 -1.24 -0.27 13.88
CA PHE A 388 -0.37 0.73 14.48
C PHE A 388 0.08 1.76 13.44
N THR A 389 0.04 3.05 13.79
CA THR A 389 0.45 4.11 12.88
C THR A 389 1.76 4.77 13.31
N PHE A 390 2.67 4.90 12.35
CA PHE A 390 3.96 5.58 12.48
C PHE A 390 4.05 6.75 11.52
N VAL A 391 4.84 7.76 11.88
CA VAL A 391 5.10 8.94 11.06
C VAL A 391 6.55 8.93 10.60
N LYS A 392 6.78 9.20 9.32
CA LYS A 392 8.13 9.28 8.75
C LYS A 392 8.92 10.40 9.42
N ALA A 393 10.10 10.07 9.93
CA ALA A 393 11.02 11.05 10.46
C ALA A 393 11.61 11.88 9.31
N LYS A 394 11.95 13.14 9.58
CA LYS A 394 12.59 14.00 8.59
C LYS A 394 13.94 13.42 8.18
N SER A 395 14.23 13.48 6.88
CA SER A 395 15.51 13.08 6.31
C SER A 395 16.16 14.28 5.60
N GLU A 396 16.63 15.23 6.39
CA GLU A 396 17.28 16.47 5.90
C GLU A 396 18.36 16.94 6.87
N ASN A 397 19.46 17.50 6.35
CA ASN A 397 20.64 17.84 7.16
C ASN A 397 21.08 16.62 7.98
N GLU A 398 21.29 16.76 9.30
CA GLU A 398 21.63 15.65 10.20
C GLU A 398 20.45 14.72 10.51
N LEU A 399 19.21 15.17 10.32
CA LEU A 399 18.01 14.41 10.66
C LEU A 399 17.86 13.18 9.77
N GLY A 400 17.37 12.10 10.37
CA GLY A 400 17.15 10.80 9.73
C GLY A 400 17.94 9.68 10.40
N ILE A 401 17.99 8.54 9.72
CA ILE A 401 18.73 7.35 10.14
C ILE A 401 19.96 7.19 9.24
N TRP A 402 21.07 6.76 9.85
CA TRP A 402 22.36 6.66 9.21
C TRP A 402 23.03 5.36 9.59
N LYS A 403 23.58 4.66 8.60
CA LYS A 403 24.32 3.41 8.80
C LYS A 403 25.80 3.60 8.59
N ALA A 404 26.62 3.10 9.51
CA ALA A 404 28.08 3.16 9.35
C ALA A 404 28.50 2.45 8.07
N ARG A 405 29.42 3.04 7.31
CA ARG A 405 29.95 2.39 6.10
C ARG A 405 30.69 1.11 6.50
N ALA A 406 30.56 0.11 5.64
CA ALA A 406 31.27 -1.15 5.82
C ALA A 406 32.79 -0.92 5.97
N GLY A 407 33.35 -1.40 7.09
CA GLY A 407 34.76 -1.29 7.42
C GLY A 407 35.17 0.01 8.13
N GLU A 408 34.24 0.91 8.44
CA GLU A 408 34.53 2.06 9.32
C GLU A 408 34.55 1.66 10.80
N VAL A 409 33.80 0.63 11.18
CA VAL A 409 33.63 0.11 12.54
C VAL A 409 33.77 -1.42 12.52
N ASN A 410 34.17 -2.02 13.64
CA ASN A 410 34.41 -3.46 13.76
C ASN A 410 33.17 -4.19 14.34
N ASP A 411 32.00 -3.81 13.86
CA ASP A 411 30.70 -4.24 14.39
C ASP A 411 29.79 -4.70 13.24
N GLU A 412 28.85 -5.60 13.52
CA GLU A 412 27.90 -6.12 12.53
C GLU A 412 26.88 -5.04 12.11
N LEU A 413 26.45 -4.21 13.07
CA LEU A 413 25.53 -3.11 12.82
C LEU A 413 25.87 -1.90 13.71
N VAL A 414 26.08 -0.74 13.08
CA VAL A 414 26.14 0.55 13.78
C VAL A 414 25.22 1.54 13.09
N LEU A 415 24.21 2.02 13.82
CA LEU A 415 23.26 3.03 13.36
C LEU A 415 23.26 4.24 14.28
N VAL A 416 23.07 5.41 13.70
CA VAL A 416 22.74 6.63 14.44
C VAL A 416 21.49 7.28 13.87
N GLY A 417 20.59 7.70 14.77
CA GLY A 417 19.34 8.37 14.42
C GLY A 417 19.27 9.75 15.05
N PHE A 418 18.86 10.74 14.25
CA PHE A 418 18.63 12.11 14.69
C PHE A 418 17.19 12.52 14.42
N LEU A 419 16.48 12.94 15.46
CA LEU A 419 15.10 13.40 15.38
C LEU A 419 14.99 14.91 15.58
N ASP A 420 13.91 15.50 15.08
CA ASP A 420 13.70 16.94 15.08
C ASP A 420 13.35 17.54 16.46
N ASN A 421 13.05 16.67 17.43
CA ASN A 421 12.90 17.01 18.85
C ASN A 421 14.23 17.03 19.62
N GLN A 422 15.38 17.05 18.91
CA GLN A 422 16.74 16.98 19.47
C GLN A 422 17.06 15.66 20.20
N THR A 423 16.37 14.59 19.83
CA THR A 423 16.72 13.23 20.25
C THR A 423 17.77 12.64 19.33
N PHE A 424 18.74 11.97 19.93
CA PHE A 424 19.75 11.15 19.29
C PHE A 424 19.66 9.73 19.85
N PHE A 425 19.70 8.74 18.97
CA PHE A 425 19.93 7.36 19.40
C PHE A 425 21.07 6.72 18.62
N HIS A 426 21.78 5.84 19.28
CA HIS A 426 22.90 5.06 18.77
C HIS A 426 22.58 3.59 19.00
N ILE A 427 22.78 2.77 17.98
CA ILE A 427 22.58 1.33 18.04
C ILE A 427 23.88 0.69 17.58
N GLU A 428 24.36 -0.27 18.35
CA GLU A 428 25.57 -1.03 18.08
C GLU A 428 25.30 -2.50 18.33
N VAL A 429 25.78 -3.37 17.44
CA VAL A 429 25.69 -4.83 17.57
C VAL A 429 27.00 -5.44 17.09
N ASP A 430 27.63 -6.23 17.96
CA ASP A 430 28.97 -6.83 17.81
C ASP A 430 29.02 -7.81 16.62
N GLU A 431 30.22 -8.15 16.15
CA GLU A 431 30.49 -9.02 14.99
C GLU A 431 30.31 -10.53 15.28
N ASN A 432 30.37 -10.97 16.54
CA ASN A 432 30.47 -12.41 16.87
C ASN A 432 29.26 -12.97 17.65
N PRO A 433 28.50 -13.92 17.08
CA PRO A 433 27.52 -14.68 17.84
C PRO A 433 28.20 -15.65 18.85
N PRO A 434 27.54 -15.97 19.98
CA PRO A 434 26.17 -15.61 20.28
C PRO A 434 26.09 -14.22 20.90
N PHE A 435 25.15 -13.41 20.40
CA PHE A 435 24.86 -12.07 20.90
C PHE A 435 24.06 -12.12 22.22
N GLU A 436 24.44 -13.02 23.15
CA GLU A 436 23.68 -13.21 24.39
C GLU A 436 23.85 -12.03 25.34
N ASP A 437 22.72 -11.58 25.88
CA ASP A 437 22.62 -10.63 26.98
C ASP A 437 23.39 -11.17 28.20
N GLY A 438 24.55 -10.57 28.47
CA GLY A 438 25.25 -10.73 29.75
C GLY A 438 26.66 -11.33 29.74
N THR A 439 27.30 -11.60 28.59
CA THR A 439 28.73 -12.00 28.60
C THR A 439 29.69 -11.04 27.89
N VAL A 440 29.20 -10.12 27.06
CA VAL A 440 29.98 -9.04 26.44
C VAL A 440 29.07 -7.81 26.31
N PRO A 441 29.42 -6.63 26.85
CA PRO A 441 28.48 -5.53 27.03
C PRO A 441 28.38 -4.59 25.81
N LEU A 442 28.60 -5.05 24.57
CA LEU A 442 28.79 -4.16 23.42
C LEU A 442 27.54 -3.98 22.54
N SER A 443 26.56 -4.89 22.60
CA SER A 443 25.34 -4.79 21.78
C SER A 443 24.21 -4.13 22.54
N GLY A 444 23.56 -3.13 21.96
CA GLY A 444 22.43 -2.44 22.57
C GLY A 444 22.12 -1.10 21.92
N MET A 445 21.42 -0.26 22.68
CA MET A 445 21.05 1.08 22.26
C MET A 445 21.29 2.09 23.35
N ASP A 446 21.72 3.27 22.92
CA ASP A 446 21.66 4.47 23.72
C ASP A 446 20.72 5.50 23.13
N TRP A 447 19.95 6.14 23.99
CA TRP A 447 19.03 7.20 23.64
C TRP A 447 19.31 8.43 24.51
N ASN A 448 19.60 9.56 23.88
CA ASN A 448 20.00 10.80 24.54
C ASN A 448 19.33 12.01 23.89
N LEU A 449 19.37 13.13 24.60
CA LEU A 449 19.25 14.43 23.94
C LEU A 449 20.60 14.83 23.33
N TYR A 450 20.59 15.55 22.22
CA TYR A 450 21.81 16.11 21.63
C TYR A 450 21.71 17.62 21.43
N THR A 451 22.86 18.28 21.34
CA THR A 451 22.96 19.61 20.75
C THR A 451 24.06 19.66 19.70
N LEU A 452 23.80 20.38 18.62
CA LEU A 452 24.75 20.61 17.53
C LEU A 452 25.10 22.10 17.47
N GLY A 453 26.34 22.43 17.81
CA GLY A 453 26.85 23.80 17.76
C GLY A 453 26.94 24.33 16.33
N ASN A 454 26.97 25.66 16.15
CA ASN A 454 27.11 26.29 14.83
C ASN A 454 28.40 25.90 14.07
N ASN A 455 29.38 25.34 14.77
CA ASN A 455 30.63 24.82 14.22
C ASN A 455 30.57 23.32 13.89
N GLY A 456 29.42 22.67 14.05
CA GLY A 456 29.25 21.22 13.92
C GLY A 456 29.62 20.44 15.18
N LEU A 457 29.95 21.09 16.30
CA LEU A 457 30.30 20.40 17.54
C LEU A 457 29.07 19.67 18.09
N PHE A 458 29.13 18.34 18.09
CA PHE A 458 28.11 17.47 18.64
C PHE A 458 28.38 17.23 20.12
N THR A 459 27.34 17.39 20.93
CA THR A 459 27.40 17.12 22.37
C THR A 459 26.18 16.33 22.79
N LEU A 460 26.44 15.29 23.59
CA LEU A 460 25.40 14.52 24.25
C LEU A 460 24.94 15.27 25.50
N GLY A 461 23.62 15.37 25.64
CA GLY A 461 22.92 15.95 26.77
C GLY A 461 22.56 14.89 27.81
N GLN A 462 21.32 14.96 28.29
CA GLN A 462 20.79 13.97 29.23
C GLN A 462 20.63 12.61 28.54
N SER A 463 21.22 11.57 29.13
CA SER A 463 20.91 10.18 28.78
C SER A 463 19.48 9.84 29.22
N LEU A 464 18.71 9.35 28.27
CA LEU A 464 17.33 8.92 28.45
C LEU A 464 17.30 7.41 28.63
N TYR A 465 18.02 6.61 27.84
CA TYR A 465 18.14 5.15 27.96
C TYR A 465 19.54 4.69 27.56
N THR A 466 20.02 3.61 28.16
CA THR A 466 21.29 2.94 27.82
C THR A 466 21.16 1.46 28.14
N SER A 467 21.41 0.61 27.15
CA SER A 467 21.62 -0.84 27.32
C SER A 467 22.98 -1.31 26.83
N THR A 468 23.74 -0.43 26.16
CA THR A 468 25.15 -0.65 25.87
C THR A 468 25.97 -0.57 27.17
N GLY A 469 27.17 -1.13 27.15
CA GLY A 469 28.10 -1.21 28.27
C GLY A 469 28.68 0.12 28.74
N GLY A 470 27.95 1.25 28.66
CA GLY A 470 28.32 2.54 29.25
C GLY A 470 29.53 3.27 28.64
N ASP A 471 30.40 2.58 27.90
CA ASP A 471 31.64 3.13 27.34
C ASP A 471 31.50 3.54 25.84
N ASP A 472 30.49 3.04 25.10
CA ASP A 472 30.44 3.17 23.63
C ASP A 472 30.05 4.56 23.13
N LEU A 473 29.13 5.26 23.80
CA LEU A 473 28.79 6.65 23.47
C LEU A 473 29.89 7.66 23.75
N SER A 474 30.87 7.30 24.57
CA SER A 474 32.00 8.19 24.85
C SER A 474 32.77 8.50 23.57
N PHE A 475 32.69 7.63 22.56
CA PHE A 475 33.27 7.81 21.24
C PHE A 475 32.76 9.07 20.54
N PHE A 476 31.44 9.28 20.48
CA PHE A 476 30.85 10.42 19.77
C PHE A 476 30.96 11.75 20.55
N TYR A 477 31.29 11.70 21.83
CA TYR A 477 31.28 12.87 22.69
C TYR A 477 32.29 13.92 22.22
N GLN A 478 31.81 15.15 21.96
CA GLN A 478 32.60 16.29 21.48
C GLN A 478 33.21 16.14 20.07
N MET A 479 32.73 15.21 19.25
CA MET A 479 33.12 15.15 17.83
C MET A 479 32.46 16.26 17.00
N ASN A 480 33.07 16.59 15.86
CA ASN A 480 32.44 17.45 14.86
C ASN A 480 31.63 16.61 13.86
N VAL A 481 30.33 16.87 13.81
CA VAL A 481 29.42 16.30 12.82
C VAL A 481 29.39 17.18 11.59
N LYS A 482 29.54 16.55 10.43
CA LYS A 482 29.38 17.18 9.13
C LYS A 482 28.48 16.35 8.24
N VAL A 483 27.49 17.00 7.63
CA VAL A 483 26.64 16.40 6.61
C VAL A 483 26.98 16.97 5.24
N ALA A 484 27.14 16.09 4.26
CA ALA A 484 27.30 16.46 2.85
C ALA A 484 26.48 15.51 1.98
N GLY A 485 25.26 15.91 1.62
CA GLY A 485 24.30 15.05 0.93
C GLY A 485 23.92 13.86 1.80
N ASP A 486 24.17 12.65 1.29
CA ASP A 486 23.85 11.38 1.95
C ASP A 486 25.04 10.81 2.74
N THR A 487 26.02 11.67 3.08
CA THR A 487 27.15 11.30 3.92
C THR A 487 27.15 12.12 5.20
N LEU A 488 27.12 11.43 6.33
CA LEU A 488 27.35 11.98 7.66
C LEU A 488 28.77 11.58 8.10
N THR A 489 29.51 12.50 8.68
CA THR A 489 30.87 12.25 9.15
C THR A 489 31.02 12.78 10.57
N PHE A 490 31.43 11.91 11.48
CA PHE A 490 31.94 12.28 12.79
C PHE A 490 33.46 12.37 12.71
N ASN A 491 34.03 13.52 13.09
CA ASN A 491 35.48 13.73 13.14
C ASN A 491 35.91 14.07 14.57
N GLY A 492 37.02 13.49 15.03
CA GLY A 492 37.66 13.88 16.28
C GLY A 492 37.96 15.39 16.35
N TYR A 493 37.84 15.98 17.55
CA TYR A 493 38.05 17.41 17.77
C TYR A 493 39.54 17.74 17.92
N GLU A 494 40.11 18.55 17.02
CA GLU A 494 41.56 18.82 16.88
C GLU A 494 42.26 19.43 18.13
N ASP A 495 41.54 19.95 19.13
CA ASP A 495 42.12 20.75 20.22
C ASP A 495 42.41 20.00 21.55
N GLN A 496 42.26 18.67 21.59
CA GLN A 496 42.57 17.85 22.78
C GLN A 496 43.89 17.06 22.60
N MET A 497 45.04 17.75 22.57
CA MET A 497 46.36 17.11 22.56
C MET A 497 46.78 16.47 23.91
N GLU A 498 45.90 16.35 24.92
CA GLU A 498 46.30 15.88 26.26
C GLU A 498 45.30 14.97 27.02
N VAL A 499 44.38 14.30 26.32
CA VAL A 499 43.67 13.15 26.92
C VAL A 499 43.88 11.97 25.99
N GLN A 500 44.61 10.96 26.47
CA GLN A 500 44.68 9.66 25.81
C GLN A 500 43.25 9.16 25.61
N ASN A 501 42.80 9.09 24.35
CA ASN A 501 41.90 8.09 23.77
C ASN A 501 41.78 8.40 22.27
N ASP A 502 42.59 7.63 21.52
CA ASP A 502 42.73 7.46 20.06
C ASP A 502 42.77 8.64 19.08
N ASP A 503 43.68 8.46 18.11
CA ASP A 503 44.18 9.44 17.17
C ASP A 503 43.17 9.74 16.06
N GLY A 504 42.45 10.86 16.11
CA GLY A 504 41.85 11.47 14.90
C GLY A 504 40.89 10.59 14.10
N GLU A 505 40.17 9.69 14.78
CA GLU A 505 39.26 8.77 14.11
C GLU A 505 38.10 9.52 13.44
N THR A 506 37.86 9.15 12.19
CA THR A 506 36.78 9.65 11.36
C THR A 506 35.88 8.46 11.08
N VAL A 507 34.60 8.58 11.39
CA VAL A 507 33.61 7.54 11.08
C VAL A 507 32.60 8.12 10.12
N ILE A 508 32.39 7.39 9.03
CA ILE A 508 31.50 7.80 7.95
C ILE A 508 30.25 6.94 7.93
N PHE A 509 29.10 7.60 7.86
CA PHE A 509 27.79 6.97 7.76
C PHE A 509 27.11 7.37 6.46
N ASP A 510 26.36 6.44 5.89
CA ASP A 510 25.48 6.66 4.75
C ASP A 510 24.03 6.81 5.22
N ARG A 511 23.33 7.79 4.63
CA ARG A 511 21.90 7.99 4.88
C ARG A 511 21.14 6.74 4.44
N GLN A 512 20.13 6.35 5.20
CA GLN A 512 19.18 5.31 4.85
C GLN A 512 17.80 5.91 4.58
#